data_AF-A0A381Q967-F1
#
_entry.id   AF-A0A381Q967-F1
#
_cell.length_a   1.000
_cell.length_b   1.000
_cell.length_c   1.000
_cell.angle_alpha   90.00
_cell.angle_beta   90.00
_cell.angle_gamma   90.00
#
_symmetry.space_group_name_H-M   'P 1'
#
loop_
_entity.id
_entity.type
_entity.pdbx_description
1 polymer ?
#
loop_
_entity_poly.entity_id
_entity_poly.type
_entity_poly.pdbx_seq_one_letter_code
_entity_poly.pdbx_strand_id
1 'polypeptide(L)'
;VGETTSSGRRWSRTRRIVGGTALVLAVLSATYIFLGRSSLLDVEEVEIYGIHRITAVEIEEKLGFRRGDPLLSVDSQEVQRNLELLPWVLAADVERRWNGLIRVGIVERRATALAMVAPQRWVLIDISGRVLTEALPFPPDLPRLSGVHAAGTPGSYMSTDSTALLAVLGALPTELGQRFYSLRRDGNEIVGDLKSGQEVVFGDDGRLSAKVIALAATLTHLEDQNRNDRYIDVSTPRDVLLRNDPERPKTP
;
A
#
# COMPACT_ATOMS: atom_id res chain seq x y z
N VAL A 1 35.81 67.89 -62.23
CA VAL A 1 36.55 66.82 -61.52
C VAL A 1 35.64 66.36 -60.39
N GLY A 2 34.84 65.28 -60.60
CA GLY A 2 35.06 63.94 -59.98
C GLY A 2 34.62 63.97 -58.50
N GLU A 3 33.73 63.16 -57.94
CA GLU A 3 33.41 61.75 -58.17
C GLU A 3 32.01 61.39 -57.64
N THR A 4 31.45 60.32 -58.21
CA THR A 4 30.26 59.58 -57.79
C THR A 4 30.60 58.50 -56.75
N THR A 5 29.76 58.25 -55.72
CA THR A 5 29.63 56.91 -55.07
C THR A 5 28.26 56.76 -54.39
N SER A 6 27.33 56.03 -55.02
CA SER A 6 26.85 54.66 -54.67
C SER A 6 26.09 54.55 -53.33
N SER A 7 24.75 54.56 -53.34
CA SER A 7 23.86 53.40 -53.57
C SER A 7 23.86 52.34 -52.47
N GLY A 8 22.79 52.40 -51.65
CA GLY A 8 21.89 51.33 -51.23
C GLY A 8 22.38 49.87 -51.13
N ARG A 9 21.87 49.21 -50.06
CA ARG A 9 21.63 47.74 -49.88
C ARG A 9 22.19 47.15 -48.58
N ARG A 10 21.97 47.78 -47.42
CA ARG A 10 22.12 47.09 -46.12
C ARG A 10 20.82 46.71 -45.43
N TRP A 11 19.68 47.24 -45.88
CA TRP A 11 18.38 47.05 -45.23
C TRP A 11 17.62 45.76 -45.62
N SER A 12 18.11 45.00 -46.61
CA SER A 12 17.45 43.79 -47.09
C SER A 12 17.89 42.50 -46.40
N ARG A 13 19.10 42.46 -45.81
CA ARG A 13 19.62 41.24 -45.17
C ARG A 13 19.01 41.01 -43.79
N THR A 14 18.85 42.05 -42.98
CA THR A 14 18.30 41.94 -41.62
C THR A 14 16.82 41.52 -41.63
N ARG A 15 16.00 42.06 -42.55
CA ARG A 15 14.59 41.63 -42.73
C ARG A 15 14.48 40.18 -43.21
N ARG A 16 15.44 39.69 -44.01
CA ARG A 16 15.47 38.29 -44.46
C ARG A 16 15.87 37.33 -43.34
N ILE A 17 16.81 37.71 -42.49
CA ILE A 17 17.23 36.90 -41.34
C ILE A 17 16.09 36.82 -40.32
N VAL A 18 15.50 37.97 -39.94
CA VAL A 18 14.36 38.02 -38.99
C VAL A 18 13.12 37.29 -39.55
N GLY A 19 12.82 37.45 -40.83
CA GLY A 19 11.74 36.70 -41.49
C GLY A 19 12.02 35.20 -41.53
N GLY A 20 13.29 34.80 -41.74
CA GLY A 20 13.72 33.41 -41.71
C GLY A 20 13.59 32.78 -40.33
N THR A 21 14.04 33.44 -39.26
CA THR A 21 13.88 32.94 -37.89
C THR A 21 12.42 32.89 -37.46
N ALA A 22 11.61 33.88 -37.79
CA ALA A 22 10.17 33.86 -37.51
C ALA A 22 9.46 32.71 -38.23
N LEU A 23 9.83 32.44 -39.49
CA LEU A 23 9.29 31.31 -40.26
C LEU A 23 9.72 29.97 -39.66
N VAL A 24 10.98 29.82 -39.26
CA VAL A 24 11.47 28.61 -38.60
C VAL A 24 10.75 28.39 -37.26
N LEU A 25 10.58 29.42 -36.44
CA LEU A 25 9.82 29.31 -35.19
C LEU A 25 8.34 29.00 -35.43
N ALA A 26 7.71 29.57 -36.46
CA ALA A 26 6.34 29.29 -36.82
C ALA A 26 6.16 27.86 -37.33
N VAL A 27 7.09 27.36 -38.14
CA VAL A 27 7.11 25.97 -38.61
C VAL A 27 7.35 25.03 -37.42
N LEU A 28 8.33 25.29 -36.55
CA LEU A 28 8.55 24.47 -35.36
C LEU A 28 7.33 24.46 -34.42
N SER A 29 6.67 25.60 -34.24
CA SER A 29 5.44 25.70 -33.43
C SER A 29 4.28 24.96 -34.10
N ALA A 30 4.10 25.10 -35.41
CA ALA A 30 3.07 24.41 -36.16
C ALA A 30 3.32 22.90 -36.18
N THR A 31 4.57 22.46 -36.39
CA THR A 31 5.01 21.07 -36.32
C THR A 31 4.80 20.51 -34.91
N TYR A 32 5.15 21.25 -33.85
CA TYR A 32 4.88 20.86 -32.47
C TYR A 32 3.39 20.70 -32.18
N ILE A 33 2.55 21.65 -32.63
CA ILE A 33 1.08 21.58 -32.49
C ILE A 33 0.49 20.44 -33.33
N PHE A 34 1.03 20.18 -34.52
CA PHE A 34 0.54 19.16 -35.44
C PHE A 34 0.97 17.75 -35.01
N LEU A 35 2.18 17.58 -34.48
CA LEU A 35 2.61 16.34 -33.83
C LEU A 35 1.82 16.10 -32.54
N GLY A 36 1.52 17.15 -31.77
CA GLY A 36 0.62 17.07 -30.61
C GLY A 36 -0.84 16.83 -30.95
N ARG A 37 -1.23 16.88 -32.24
CA ARG A 37 -2.56 16.51 -32.76
C ARG A 37 -2.52 15.27 -33.67
N SER A 38 -1.35 14.64 -33.81
CA SER A 38 -1.21 13.43 -34.61
C SER A 38 -1.63 12.25 -33.72
N SER A 39 -2.55 11.42 -34.22
CA SER A 39 -3.01 10.18 -33.57
C SER A 39 -1.90 9.21 -33.18
N LEU A 40 -0.65 9.50 -33.54
CA LEU A 40 0.55 8.74 -33.19
C LEU A 40 0.97 8.92 -31.72
N LEU A 41 0.44 9.93 -31.01
CA LEU A 41 0.78 10.23 -29.61
C LEU A 41 -0.46 10.30 -28.70
N ASP A 42 -1.52 9.57 -29.03
CA ASP A 42 -2.69 9.43 -28.18
C ASP A 42 -2.59 8.14 -27.35
N VAL A 43 -3.36 8.06 -26.26
CA VAL A 43 -3.51 6.83 -25.50
C VAL A 43 -4.34 5.84 -26.33
N GLU A 44 -3.68 4.85 -26.91
CA GLU A 44 -4.31 3.79 -27.70
C GLU A 44 -4.78 2.64 -26.80
N GLU A 45 -3.93 2.22 -25.86
CA GLU A 45 -4.15 1.04 -25.03
C GLU A 45 -3.73 1.28 -23.58
N VAL A 46 -4.45 0.65 -22.66
CA VAL A 46 -4.13 0.63 -21.22
C VAL A 46 -4.09 -0.82 -20.77
N GLU A 47 -2.92 -1.27 -20.35
CA GLU A 47 -2.69 -2.62 -19.81
C GLU A 47 -2.58 -2.52 -18.28
N ILE A 48 -3.43 -3.24 -17.55
CA ILE A 48 -3.45 -3.26 -16.08
C ILE A 48 -3.00 -4.64 -15.59
N TYR A 49 -2.05 -4.67 -14.66
CA TYR A 49 -1.48 -5.88 -14.08
C TYR A 49 -1.50 -5.87 -12.55
N GLY A 50 -1.46 -7.07 -11.95
CA GLY A 50 -1.30 -7.23 -10.50
C GLY A 50 -2.58 -7.06 -9.68
N ILE A 51 -3.72 -6.87 -10.34
CA ILE A 51 -5.04 -6.83 -9.70
C ILE A 51 -5.56 -8.24 -9.39
N HIS A 52 -6.10 -8.42 -8.20
CA HIS A 52 -6.70 -9.67 -7.71
C HIS A 52 -8.03 -9.39 -6.99
N ARG A 53 -8.06 -8.38 -6.12
CA ARG A 53 -9.25 -7.93 -5.40
C ARG A 53 -9.86 -6.69 -6.01
N ILE A 54 -9.03 -5.76 -6.49
CA ILE A 54 -9.50 -4.54 -7.14
C ILE A 54 -9.93 -4.90 -8.56
N THR A 55 -11.04 -4.32 -9.02
CA THR A 55 -11.50 -4.50 -10.39
C THR A 55 -10.80 -3.54 -11.34
N ALA A 56 -10.68 -3.93 -12.62
CA ALA A 56 -10.12 -3.03 -13.64
C ALA A 56 -10.93 -1.73 -13.75
N VAL A 57 -12.25 -1.79 -13.57
CA VAL A 57 -13.15 -0.63 -13.60
C VAL A 57 -12.80 0.38 -12.50
N GLU A 58 -12.58 -0.07 -11.26
CA GLU A 58 -12.19 0.82 -10.15
C GLU A 58 -10.84 1.51 -10.41
N ILE A 59 -9.90 0.81 -11.07
CA ILE A 59 -8.62 1.40 -11.49
C ILE A 59 -8.85 2.46 -12.57
N GLU A 60 -9.62 2.14 -13.61
CA GLU A 60 -9.94 3.04 -14.72
C GLU A 60 -10.60 4.34 -14.26
N GLU A 61 -11.51 4.27 -13.28
CA GLU A 61 -12.14 5.44 -12.66
C GLU A 61 -11.15 6.38 -11.94
N LYS A 62 -9.97 5.88 -11.57
CA LYS A 62 -8.91 6.63 -10.88
C LYS A 62 -7.79 7.09 -11.80
N LEU A 63 -7.77 6.68 -13.07
CA LEU A 63 -6.71 7.06 -14.01
C LEU A 63 -6.72 8.56 -14.33
N GLY A 64 -7.90 9.20 -14.38
CA GLY A 64 -7.99 10.63 -14.71
C GLY A 64 -7.74 10.98 -16.18
N PHE A 65 -7.55 9.96 -17.04
CA PHE A 65 -7.47 10.08 -18.50
C PHE A 65 -8.27 8.94 -19.16
N ARG A 66 -8.50 9.05 -20.46
CA ARG A 66 -9.21 8.05 -21.27
C ARG A 66 -8.41 7.70 -22.53
N ARG A 67 -8.76 6.59 -23.16
CA ARG A 67 -8.26 6.28 -24.51
C ARG A 67 -8.64 7.40 -25.48
N GLY A 68 -7.69 7.78 -26.34
CA GLY A 68 -7.79 8.91 -27.26
C GLY A 68 -7.33 10.25 -26.67
N ASP A 69 -7.04 10.33 -25.37
CA ASP A 69 -6.41 11.54 -24.81
C ASP A 69 -4.95 11.64 -25.25
N PRO A 70 -4.38 12.85 -25.35
CA PRO A 70 -2.95 13.01 -25.67
C PRO A 70 -2.06 12.29 -24.64
N LEU A 71 -1.17 11.41 -25.10
CA LEU A 71 -0.24 10.66 -24.24
C LEU A 71 0.63 11.59 -23.39
N LEU A 72 0.98 12.76 -23.93
CA LEU A 72 1.76 13.79 -23.24
C LEU A 72 0.99 14.50 -22.12
N SER A 73 -0.34 14.54 -22.17
CA SER A 73 -1.15 15.23 -21.13
C SER A 73 -1.41 14.37 -19.91
N VAL A 74 -1.18 13.06 -19.98
CA VAL A 74 -1.24 12.21 -18.79
C VAL A 74 -0.18 12.72 -17.78
N ASP A 75 -0.38 12.58 -16.47
CA ASP A 75 0.67 12.72 -15.45
C ASP A 75 0.77 11.38 -14.71
N SER A 76 1.87 10.65 -14.90
CA SER A 76 2.00 9.29 -14.39
C SER A 76 2.17 9.28 -12.88
N GLN A 77 2.79 10.32 -12.33
CA GLN A 77 2.94 10.46 -10.89
C GLN A 77 1.61 10.83 -10.25
N GLU A 78 0.80 11.67 -10.91
CA GLU A 78 -0.55 11.97 -10.43
C GLU A 78 -1.45 10.72 -10.48
N VAL A 79 -1.42 9.98 -11.58
CA VAL A 79 -2.14 8.70 -11.72
C VAL A 79 -1.71 7.74 -10.63
N GLN A 80 -0.40 7.56 -10.41
CA GLN A 80 0.13 6.71 -9.33
C GLN A 80 -0.42 7.13 -7.97
N ARG A 81 -0.35 8.42 -7.61
CA ARG A 81 -0.89 8.93 -6.34
C ARG A 81 -2.38 8.65 -6.21
N ASN A 82 -3.16 8.87 -7.27
CA ASN A 82 -4.61 8.61 -7.29
C ASN A 82 -4.94 7.13 -7.09
N LEU A 83 -4.16 6.24 -7.69
CA LEU A 83 -4.31 4.80 -7.51
C LEU A 83 -3.94 4.37 -6.08
N GLU A 84 -2.88 4.93 -5.51
CA GLU A 84 -2.46 4.64 -4.12
C GLU A 84 -3.48 5.13 -3.06
N LEU A 85 -4.38 6.05 -3.41
CA LEU A 85 -5.53 6.40 -2.56
C LEU A 85 -6.54 5.24 -2.42
N LEU A 86 -6.58 4.30 -3.36
CA LEU A 86 -7.44 3.12 -3.23
C LEU A 86 -6.99 2.29 -2.01
N PRO A 87 -7.93 1.89 -1.13
CA PRO A 87 -7.59 1.21 0.13
C PRO A 87 -6.71 -0.03 -0.02
N TRP A 88 -6.95 -0.80 -1.09
CA TRP A 88 -6.25 -2.05 -1.38
C TRP A 88 -4.90 -1.88 -2.08
N VAL A 89 -4.56 -0.70 -2.60
CA VAL A 89 -3.28 -0.49 -3.31
C VAL A 89 -2.17 -0.22 -2.30
N LEU A 90 -1.12 -1.04 -2.34
CA LEU A 90 0.11 -0.83 -1.58
C LEU A 90 1.03 0.13 -2.33
N ALA A 91 1.19 -0.11 -3.63
CA ALA A 91 1.98 0.69 -4.55
C ALA A 91 1.41 0.56 -5.96
N ALA A 92 1.55 1.61 -6.76
CA ALA A 92 1.25 1.58 -8.18
C ALA A 92 2.48 2.02 -8.99
N ASP A 93 2.64 1.47 -10.19
CA ASP A 93 3.66 1.87 -11.15
C ASP A 93 2.96 2.18 -12.48
N VAL A 94 3.26 3.35 -13.07
CA VAL A 94 2.58 3.84 -14.27
C VAL A 94 3.61 4.22 -15.32
N GLU A 95 3.81 3.33 -16.29
CA GLU A 95 4.77 3.51 -17.38
C GLU A 95 4.04 3.94 -18.66
N ARG A 96 4.54 4.97 -19.32
CA ARG A 96 4.10 5.35 -20.67
C ARG A 96 5.05 4.87 -21.72
N ARG A 97 4.49 4.36 -22.80
CA ARG A 97 5.22 3.96 -24.00
C ARG A 97 4.81 4.86 -25.15
N TRP A 98 5.80 5.30 -25.93
CA TRP A 98 5.61 6.22 -27.05
C TRP A 98 4.71 5.69 -28.17
N ASN A 99 4.40 4.39 -28.19
CA ASN A 99 3.46 3.76 -29.12
C ASN A 99 1.99 3.82 -28.63
N GLY A 100 1.64 4.78 -27.77
CA GLY A 100 0.27 4.96 -27.26
C GLY A 100 -0.15 3.99 -26.14
N LEU A 101 0.75 3.13 -25.66
CA LEU A 101 0.46 2.19 -24.58
C LEU A 101 0.79 2.79 -23.20
N ILE A 102 -0.14 2.65 -22.25
CA ILE A 102 0.08 2.92 -20.82
C ILE A 102 0.00 1.60 -20.05
N ARG A 103 1.08 1.27 -19.32
CA ARG A 103 1.11 0.13 -18.41
C ARG A 103 0.91 0.59 -16.98
N VAL A 104 -0.03 -0.07 -16.31
CA VAL A 104 -0.36 0.16 -14.90
C VAL A 104 -0.10 -1.11 -14.12
N GLY A 105 0.98 -1.13 -13.34
CA GLY A 105 1.28 -2.21 -12.41
C GLY A 105 0.74 -1.89 -11.02
N ILE A 106 -0.04 -2.80 -10.43
CA ILE A 106 -0.58 -2.65 -9.08
C ILE A 106 0.02 -3.71 -8.16
N VAL A 107 0.50 -3.28 -6.99
CA VAL A 107 0.81 -4.16 -5.86
C VAL A 107 -0.33 -4.05 -4.85
N GLU A 108 -1.10 -5.12 -4.67
CA GLU A 108 -2.18 -5.13 -3.69
C GLU A 108 -1.68 -5.39 -2.25
N ARG A 109 -2.35 -4.77 -1.29
CA ARG A 109 -2.20 -5.03 0.14
C ARG A 109 -2.75 -6.40 0.50
N ARG A 110 -2.13 -7.00 1.52
CA ARG A 110 -2.62 -8.24 2.12
C ARG A 110 -3.31 -7.92 3.43
N ALA A 111 -4.56 -8.34 3.57
CA ALA A 111 -5.26 -8.31 4.85
C ALA A 111 -4.54 -9.23 5.83
N THR A 112 -4.25 -8.72 7.02
CA THR A 112 -3.50 -9.44 8.07
C THR A 112 -4.34 -9.65 9.32
N ALA A 113 -5.29 -8.75 9.60
CA ALA A 113 -6.14 -8.84 10.77
C ALA A 113 -7.52 -8.21 10.54
N LEU A 114 -8.40 -8.42 11.51
CA LEU A 114 -9.68 -7.75 11.63
C LEU A 114 -9.63 -6.72 12.76
N ALA A 115 -10.18 -5.54 12.54
CA ALA A 115 -10.41 -4.54 13.57
C ALA A 115 -11.90 -4.18 13.63
N MET A 116 -12.39 -3.79 14.82
CA MET A 116 -13.77 -3.34 14.96
C MET A 116 -13.88 -1.87 14.56
N VAL A 117 -14.81 -1.55 13.67
CA VAL A 117 -15.28 -0.16 13.44
C VAL A 117 -16.42 0.20 14.40
N ALA A 118 -17.17 -0.80 14.87
CA ALA A 118 -18.18 -0.69 15.91
C ALA A 118 -18.46 -2.09 16.51
N PRO A 119 -19.29 -2.22 17.56
CA PRO A 119 -19.62 -3.52 18.14
C PRO A 119 -20.09 -4.51 17.07
N GLN A 120 -19.42 -5.67 16.99
CA GLN A 120 -19.69 -6.74 16.01
C GLN A 120 -19.56 -6.34 14.52
N ARG A 121 -19.02 -5.16 14.21
CA ARG A 121 -18.74 -4.71 12.84
C ARG A 121 -17.25 -4.70 12.59
N TRP A 122 -16.81 -5.60 11.71
CA TRP A 122 -15.40 -5.86 11.48
C TRP A 122 -14.96 -5.36 10.11
N VAL A 123 -13.76 -4.79 10.05
CA VAL A 123 -13.09 -4.40 8.81
C VAL A 123 -11.76 -5.13 8.70
N LEU A 124 -11.30 -5.32 7.47
CA LEU A 124 -9.96 -5.83 7.19
C LEU A 124 -8.94 -4.70 7.31
N ILE A 125 -7.83 -5.02 7.96
CA ILE A 125 -6.65 -4.17 8.02
C ILE A 125 -5.43 -4.92 7.53
N ASP A 126 -4.47 -4.20 6.96
CA ASP A 126 -3.14 -4.76 6.66
C ASP A 126 -2.16 -4.58 7.82
N ILE A 127 -0.93 -5.07 7.60
CA ILE A 127 0.15 -4.99 8.59
C ILE A 127 0.58 -3.56 8.95
N SER A 128 0.33 -2.58 8.09
CA SER A 128 0.59 -1.16 8.38
C SER A 128 -0.54 -0.51 9.18
N GLY A 129 -1.63 -1.23 9.42
CA GLY A 129 -2.83 -0.72 10.07
C GLY A 129 -3.75 0.04 9.10
N ARG A 130 -3.57 -0.09 7.78
CA ARG A 130 -4.47 0.55 6.82
C ARG A 130 -5.78 -0.21 6.75
N VAL A 131 -6.91 0.51 6.82
CA VAL A 131 -8.25 -0.06 6.66
C VAL A 131 -8.52 -0.32 5.18
N LEU A 132 -8.90 -1.54 4.84
CA LEU A 132 -9.02 -2.00 3.44
C LEU A 132 -10.47 -2.05 2.94
N THR A 133 -11.44 -2.21 3.84
CA THR A 133 -12.85 -2.46 3.48
C THR A 133 -13.80 -1.75 4.44
N GLU A 134 -15.02 -1.54 3.96
CA GLU A 134 -16.17 -1.27 4.81
C GLU A 134 -16.50 -2.48 5.70
N ALA A 135 -17.37 -2.27 6.69
CA ALA A 135 -17.78 -3.32 7.62
C ALA A 135 -18.30 -4.56 6.87
N LEU A 136 -17.72 -5.72 7.16
CA LEU A 136 -18.06 -6.98 6.52
C LEU A 136 -19.22 -7.68 7.24
N PRO A 137 -20.25 -8.16 6.51
CA PRO A 137 -21.30 -8.99 7.10
C PRO A 137 -20.77 -10.38 7.52
N PHE A 138 -19.81 -10.92 6.76
CA PHE A 138 -19.18 -12.21 7.00
C PHE A 138 -17.66 -12.06 6.96
N PRO A 139 -17.03 -11.66 8.08
CA PRO A 139 -15.58 -11.48 8.10
C PRO A 139 -14.86 -12.82 7.94
N PRO A 140 -13.73 -12.87 7.19
CA PRO A 140 -12.94 -14.08 7.02
C PRO A 140 -12.24 -14.50 8.31
N ASP A 141 -11.66 -15.70 8.33
CA ASP A 141 -10.94 -16.23 9.47
C ASP A 141 -9.52 -15.63 9.59
N LEU A 142 -9.45 -14.41 10.14
CA LEU A 142 -8.21 -13.70 10.47
C LEU A 142 -8.17 -13.31 11.96
N PRO A 143 -6.98 -13.11 12.54
CA PRO A 143 -6.84 -12.65 13.92
C PRO A 143 -7.60 -11.34 14.15
N ARG A 144 -8.36 -11.27 15.25
CA ARG A 144 -9.12 -10.09 15.66
C ARG A 144 -8.30 -9.22 16.62
N LEU A 145 -8.15 -7.94 16.31
CA LEU A 145 -7.52 -6.98 17.20
C LEU A 145 -8.55 -6.39 18.16
N SER A 146 -8.17 -6.26 19.43
CA SER A 146 -8.98 -5.63 20.48
C SER A 146 -8.12 -4.92 21.53
N GLY A 147 -8.75 -4.18 22.44
CA GLY A 147 -8.02 -3.33 23.39
C GLY A 147 -7.36 -2.11 22.73
N VAL A 148 -7.81 -1.74 21.53
CA VAL A 148 -7.32 -0.61 20.74
C VAL A 148 -8.50 0.23 20.23
N HIS A 149 -8.22 1.45 19.77
CA HIS A 149 -9.25 2.31 19.18
C HIS A 149 -9.94 1.65 17.98
N ALA A 150 -11.21 1.99 17.80
CA ALA A 150 -12.00 1.51 16.68
C ALA A 150 -11.40 1.97 15.34
N ALA A 151 -11.58 1.13 14.33
CA ALA A 151 -11.16 1.41 12.99
C ALA A 151 -11.90 2.60 12.37
N GLY A 152 -11.21 3.32 11.47
CA GLY A 152 -11.81 4.36 10.63
C GLY A 152 -12.45 3.81 9.36
N THR A 153 -12.64 4.68 8.37
CA THR A 153 -13.13 4.34 7.04
C THR A 153 -12.05 3.71 6.16
N PRO A 154 -12.38 3.04 5.05
CA PRO A 154 -11.39 2.52 4.11
C PRO A 154 -10.39 3.57 3.67
N GLY A 155 -9.12 3.18 3.56
CA GLY A 155 -7.99 4.04 3.20
C GLY A 155 -7.37 4.79 4.38
N SER A 156 -8.07 4.92 5.51
CA SER A 156 -7.52 5.46 6.77
C SER A 156 -6.59 4.47 7.47
N TYR A 157 -5.92 4.92 8.54
CA TYR A 157 -5.02 4.11 9.35
C TYR A 157 -5.55 3.93 10.77
N MET A 158 -5.21 2.81 11.40
CA MET A 158 -5.42 2.58 12.83
C MET A 158 -4.67 3.61 13.67
N SER A 159 -5.18 3.82 14.90
CA SER A 159 -4.51 4.63 15.90
C SER A 159 -3.20 3.97 16.38
N THR A 160 -2.32 4.76 16.97
CA THR A 160 -0.96 4.33 17.37
C THR A 160 -0.94 3.22 18.44
N ASP A 161 -2.04 3.01 19.15
CA ASP A 161 -2.16 1.95 20.14
C ASP A 161 -2.21 0.54 19.52
N SER A 162 -2.57 0.42 18.24
CA SER A 162 -2.53 -0.85 17.49
C SER A 162 -1.14 -1.23 17.00
N THR A 163 -0.19 -0.31 16.98
CA THR A 163 1.16 -0.54 16.41
C THR A 163 1.85 -1.74 17.04
N ALA A 164 1.74 -1.90 18.36
CA ALA A 164 2.35 -3.03 19.08
C ALA A 164 1.74 -4.39 18.68
N LEU A 165 0.41 -4.45 18.52
CA LEU A 165 -0.28 -5.68 18.06
C LEU A 165 0.10 -6.02 16.61
N LEU A 166 0.19 -5.01 15.75
CA LEU A 166 0.63 -5.16 14.36
C LEU A 166 2.10 -5.59 14.29
N ALA A 167 2.96 -5.06 15.16
CA ALA A 167 4.36 -5.47 15.23
C ALA A 167 4.49 -6.96 15.60
N VAL A 168 3.68 -7.46 16.55
CA VAL A 168 3.62 -8.90 16.86
C VAL A 168 3.21 -9.70 15.62
N LEU A 169 2.11 -9.31 14.95
CA LEU A 169 1.65 -9.99 13.72
C LEU A 169 2.69 -9.98 12.60
N GLY A 170 3.47 -8.90 12.48
CA GLY A 170 4.52 -8.78 11.47
C GLY A 170 5.78 -9.57 11.78
N ALA A 171 6.02 -9.87 13.06
CA ALA A 171 7.11 -10.74 13.51
C ALA A 171 6.77 -12.23 13.41
N LEU A 172 5.48 -12.59 13.41
CA LEU A 172 5.02 -13.96 13.29
C LEU A 172 5.17 -14.46 11.83
N PRO A 173 5.70 -15.68 11.61
CA PRO A 173 5.52 -16.38 10.34
C PRO A 173 4.02 -16.50 9.99
N THR A 174 3.70 -16.44 8.70
CA THR A 174 2.31 -16.43 8.21
C THR A 174 1.48 -17.58 8.79
N GLU A 175 2.05 -18.78 8.81
CA GLU A 175 1.39 -20.01 9.28
C GLU A 175 1.10 -19.94 10.78
N LEU A 176 2.01 -19.34 11.56
CA LEU A 176 1.84 -19.18 13.00
C LEU A 176 0.83 -18.06 13.31
N GLY A 177 0.87 -16.95 12.57
CA GLY A 177 -0.11 -15.87 12.67
C GLY A 177 -1.54 -16.35 12.43
N GLN A 178 -1.74 -17.26 11.47
CA GLN A 178 -3.05 -17.86 11.17
C GLN A 178 -3.58 -18.78 12.28
N ARG A 179 -2.76 -19.21 13.23
CA ARG A 179 -3.21 -19.98 14.40
C ARG A 179 -3.87 -19.09 15.45
N PHE A 180 -3.67 -17.78 15.41
CA PHE A 180 -4.31 -16.85 16.34
C PHE A 180 -5.78 -16.60 15.96
N TYR A 181 -6.64 -16.63 16.96
CA TYR A 181 -8.03 -16.17 16.90
C TYR A 181 -8.13 -14.67 17.19
N SER A 182 -7.39 -14.19 18.20
CA SER A 182 -7.35 -12.77 18.59
C SER A 182 -5.97 -12.36 19.10
N LEU A 183 -5.67 -11.07 18.95
CA LEU A 183 -4.63 -10.38 19.71
C LEU A 183 -5.28 -9.17 20.39
N ARG A 184 -4.96 -8.97 21.66
CA ARG A 184 -5.51 -7.89 22.47
C ARG A 184 -4.41 -7.15 23.20
N ARG A 185 -4.64 -5.87 23.39
CA ARG A 185 -3.85 -5.06 24.31
C ARG A 185 -4.55 -5.03 25.68
N ASP A 186 -3.81 -5.35 26.73
CA ASP A 186 -4.26 -5.36 28.12
C ASP A 186 -3.34 -4.46 28.94
N GLY A 187 -3.68 -3.16 29.00
CA GLY A 187 -2.77 -2.13 29.48
C GLY A 187 -1.50 -2.06 28.62
N ASN A 188 -0.37 -2.49 29.20
CA ASN A 188 0.93 -2.54 28.51
C ASN A 188 1.30 -3.95 28.02
N GLU A 189 0.49 -4.97 28.32
CA GLU A 189 0.71 -6.33 27.85
C GLU A 189 0.00 -6.57 26.53
N ILE A 190 0.64 -7.39 25.70
CA ILE A 190 0.08 -7.95 24.49
C ILE A 190 -0.20 -9.42 24.76
N VAL A 191 -1.45 -9.79 24.55
CA VAL A 191 -1.96 -11.15 24.78
C VAL A 191 -2.63 -11.62 23.50
N GLY A 192 -2.44 -12.88 23.13
CA GLY A 192 -3.09 -13.48 21.99
C GLY A 192 -3.74 -14.81 22.32
N ASP A 193 -4.91 -15.06 21.77
CA ASP A 193 -5.62 -16.32 21.92
C ASP A 193 -5.41 -17.16 20.67
N LEU A 194 -4.93 -18.38 20.82
CA LEU A 194 -4.85 -19.36 19.74
C LEU A 194 -6.22 -19.98 19.49
N LYS A 195 -6.47 -20.39 18.25
CA LYS A 195 -7.67 -21.16 17.85
C LYS A 195 -7.78 -22.50 18.60
N SER A 196 -6.67 -23.01 19.13
CA SER A 196 -6.61 -24.19 20.01
C SER A 196 -7.12 -23.93 21.43
N GLY A 197 -7.40 -22.68 21.79
CA GLY A 197 -7.88 -22.26 23.11
C GLY A 197 -6.78 -21.87 24.10
N GLN A 198 -5.52 -21.81 23.67
CA GLN A 198 -4.38 -21.40 24.52
C GLN A 198 -4.21 -19.88 24.48
N GLU A 199 -3.98 -19.27 25.64
CA GLU A 199 -3.60 -17.87 25.78
C GLU A 199 -2.08 -17.73 25.75
N VAL A 200 -1.58 -16.81 24.93
CA VAL A 200 -0.16 -16.50 24.76
C VAL A 200 0.10 -15.08 25.24
N VAL A 201 0.96 -14.92 26.23
CA VAL A 201 1.38 -13.60 26.72
C VAL A 201 2.72 -13.24 26.12
N PHE A 202 2.76 -12.15 25.36
CA PHE A 202 3.98 -11.60 24.80
C PHE A 202 4.61 -10.55 25.71
N GLY A 203 3.86 -9.98 26.68
CA GLY A 203 4.29 -8.81 27.43
C GLY A 203 4.34 -7.59 26.49
N ASP A 204 5.47 -6.87 26.44
CA ASP A 204 5.65 -5.74 25.53
C ASP A 204 5.95 -6.15 24.06
N ASP A 205 6.11 -5.17 23.17
CA ASP A 205 6.56 -5.34 21.78
C ASP A 205 8.11 -5.33 21.64
N GLY A 206 8.83 -5.51 22.75
CA GLY A 206 10.28 -5.67 22.76
C GLY A 206 10.71 -7.09 22.38
N ARG A 207 11.87 -7.23 21.73
CA ARG A 207 12.51 -8.53 21.41
C ARG A 207 11.58 -9.53 20.70
N LEU A 208 10.65 -9.05 19.88
CA LEU A 208 9.60 -9.88 19.25
C LEU A 208 10.16 -11.10 18.51
N SER A 209 11.26 -10.96 17.76
CA SER A 209 11.88 -12.10 17.07
C SER A 209 12.24 -13.24 18.03
N ALA A 210 12.78 -12.92 19.21
CA ALA A 210 13.11 -13.93 20.22
C ALA A 210 11.86 -14.54 20.85
N LYS A 211 10.84 -13.72 21.13
CA LYS A 211 9.54 -14.18 21.67
C LYS A 211 8.82 -15.11 20.70
N VAL A 212 8.83 -14.79 19.41
CA VAL A 212 8.24 -15.60 18.34
C VAL A 212 8.96 -16.92 18.15
N ILE A 213 10.30 -16.92 18.18
CA ILE A 213 11.10 -18.16 18.13
C ILE A 213 10.79 -19.04 19.34
N ALA A 214 10.74 -18.46 20.54
CA ALA A 214 10.39 -19.17 21.76
C ALA A 214 8.98 -19.77 21.66
N LEU A 215 7.99 -18.97 21.23
CA LEU A 215 6.62 -19.44 21.00
C LEU A 215 6.56 -20.61 20.02
N ALA A 216 7.21 -20.49 18.86
CA ALA A 216 7.22 -21.54 17.85
C ALA A 216 7.82 -22.84 18.40
N ALA A 217 8.98 -22.76 19.07
CA ALA A 217 9.63 -23.91 19.68
C ALA A 217 8.77 -24.55 20.78
N THR A 218 8.12 -23.72 21.61
CA THR A 218 7.21 -24.17 22.66
C THR A 218 5.98 -24.88 22.10
N LEU A 219 5.33 -24.32 21.07
CA LEU A 219 4.16 -24.95 20.46
C LEU A 219 4.52 -26.29 19.83
N THR A 220 5.63 -26.37 19.10
CA THR A 220 6.12 -27.64 18.55
C THR A 220 6.39 -28.66 19.66
N HIS A 221 7.05 -28.25 20.75
CA HIS A 221 7.31 -29.13 21.89
C HIS A 221 6.03 -29.65 22.56
N LEU A 222 5.02 -28.79 22.72
CA LEU A 222 3.73 -29.18 23.30
C LEU A 222 2.98 -30.16 22.38
N GLU A 223 2.98 -29.90 21.08
CA GLU A 223 2.39 -30.79 20.06
C GLU A 223 3.05 -32.18 20.10
N ASP A 224 4.39 -32.26 20.12
CA ASP A 224 5.14 -33.51 20.21
C ASP A 224 4.83 -34.32 21.48
N GLN A 225 4.52 -33.62 22.58
CA GLN A 225 4.14 -34.23 23.86
C GLN A 225 2.64 -34.49 23.99
N ASN A 226 1.84 -34.16 22.97
CA ASN A 226 0.37 -34.18 23.02
C ASN A 226 -0.19 -33.43 24.25
N ARG A 227 0.43 -32.29 24.57
CA ARG A 227 0.05 -31.39 25.66
C ARG A 227 -0.68 -30.17 25.11
N ASN A 228 -1.61 -29.65 25.90
CA ASN A 228 -2.35 -28.43 25.57
C ASN A 228 -2.43 -27.52 26.81
N ASP A 229 -1.25 -27.03 27.23
CA ASP A 229 -1.14 -26.05 28.30
C ASP A 229 -1.88 -24.77 27.91
N ARG A 230 -2.86 -24.38 28.72
CA ARG A 230 -3.79 -23.27 28.42
C ARG A 230 -3.12 -21.91 28.40
N TYR A 231 -1.98 -21.76 29.05
CA TYR A 231 -1.30 -20.48 29.21
C TYR A 231 0.18 -20.63 28.87
N ILE A 232 0.65 -19.78 27.95
CA ILE A 232 2.02 -19.73 27.46
C ILE A 232 2.54 -18.29 27.60
N ASP A 233 3.47 -18.05 28.52
CA ASP A 233 4.11 -16.75 28.65
C ASP A 233 5.49 -16.76 27.98
N VAL A 234 5.61 -16.00 26.90
CA VAL A 234 6.85 -15.79 26.15
C VAL A 234 7.44 -14.41 26.36
N SER A 235 6.93 -13.62 27.33
CA SER A 235 7.46 -12.29 27.66
C SER A 235 8.95 -12.32 28.03
N THR A 236 9.41 -13.44 28.60
CA THR A 236 10.80 -13.80 28.86
C THR A 236 11.24 -14.98 27.97
N PRO A 237 11.75 -14.75 26.74
CA PRO A 237 12.04 -15.82 25.76
C PRO A 237 12.96 -16.95 26.22
N ARG A 238 13.79 -16.73 27.24
CA ARG A 238 14.71 -17.75 27.78
C ARG A 238 14.06 -18.63 28.85
N ASP A 239 13.00 -18.13 29.47
CA ASP A 239 12.31 -18.75 30.60
C ASP A 239 10.80 -18.71 30.30
N VAL A 240 10.36 -19.52 29.33
CA VAL A 240 8.95 -19.62 28.95
C VAL A 240 8.17 -20.28 30.08
N LEU A 241 7.07 -19.67 30.52
CA LEU A 241 6.21 -20.22 31.56
C LEU A 241 4.99 -20.90 30.93
N LEU A 242 4.72 -22.14 31.36
CA LEU A 242 3.58 -22.94 30.89
C LEU A 242 2.68 -23.28 32.07
N ARG A 243 1.38 -23.07 31.91
CA ARG A 243 0.38 -23.39 32.94
C ARG A 243 -0.90 -23.95 32.35
N ASN A 244 -1.55 -24.84 33.09
CA ASN A 244 -2.86 -25.40 32.75
C ASN A 244 -4.03 -24.56 33.29
N ASP A 245 -3.78 -23.67 34.26
CA ASP A 245 -4.79 -22.82 34.91
C ASP A 245 -4.54 -21.33 34.58
N PRO A 246 -5.54 -20.57 34.09
CA PRO A 246 -5.40 -19.17 33.74
C PRO A 246 -5.25 -18.19 34.92
N GLU A 247 -5.32 -18.62 36.20
CA GLU A 247 -5.14 -17.68 37.31
C GLU A 247 -3.71 -17.05 37.31
N ARG A 248 -3.66 -15.73 37.01
CA ARG A 248 -2.46 -14.90 37.20
C ARG A 248 -2.06 -14.99 38.69
N PRO A 249 -0.76 -15.14 39.04
CA PRO A 249 -0.36 -14.92 40.42
C PRO A 249 -0.79 -13.51 40.82
N LYS A 250 -1.51 -13.39 41.93
CA LYS A 250 -1.70 -12.08 42.57
C LYS A 250 -0.29 -11.57 42.89
N THR A 251 0.17 -10.53 42.19
CA THR A 251 1.41 -9.86 42.55
C THR A 251 1.28 -9.43 44.03
N PRO A 252 2.27 -9.70 44.89
CA PRO A 252 2.21 -9.36 46.30
C PRO A 252 2.11 -7.85 46.55
#